data_AF-G0MI36-F1
#
_entry.id   AF-G0MI36-F1
#
_cell.length_a   1.000
_cell.length_b   1.000
_cell.length_c   1.000
_cell.angle_alpha   90.00
_cell.angle_beta   90.00
_cell.angle_gamma   90.00
#
_symmetry.space_group_name_H-M   'P 1'
#
loop_
_entity.id
_entity.type
_entity.pdbx_description
1 polymer ?
#
loop_
_entity_poly.entity_id
_entity_poly.type
_entity_poly.pdbx_seq_one_letter_code
_entity_poly.pdbx_strand_id
1 'polypeptide(L)'
;MSYQGYGFQSRTKSFFANSSLSILEMTSAQRNPELFHLAVARINPTLDALNNAFAKLNQVVKSRPLVATDALVEGVRSVLIDFVSATTMQMNTGNLDGLLNHLHDATCMTHNVVTYTELIRYENESRGFRVR
;
A
#
# COMPACT_ATOMS: atom_id res chain seq x y z
N MET A 1 71.79 -11.48 8.89
CA MET A 1 71.13 -12.17 7.75
C MET A 1 70.62 -13.51 8.27
N SER A 2 69.29 -13.72 8.21
CA SER A 2 68.54 -14.98 8.09
C SER A 2 67.05 -14.69 8.26
N TYR A 3 66.24 -15.10 7.28
CA TYR A 3 64.78 -14.98 7.18
C TYR A 3 64.07 -16.23 7.76
N GLN A 4 62.73 -16.16 7.85
CA GLN A 4 61.71 -17.21 8.09
C GLN A 4 61.33 -17.44 9.57
N GLY A 5 60.06 -17.60 9.96
CA GLY A 5 58.82 -17.78 9.21
C GLY A 5 57.66 -18.05 10.20
N TYR A 6 56.44 -17.75 9.76
CA TYR A 6 55.18 -17.75 10.50
C TYR A 6 54.78 -19.08 11.17
N GLY A 7 54.06 -18.98 12.29
CA GLY A 7 53.39 -20.12 12.91
C GLY A 7 52.64 -19.82 14.21
N PHE A 8 51.87 -18.72 14.30
CA PHE A 8 50.96 -18.54 15.44
C PHE A 8 49.70 -19.38 15.21
N GLN A 9 49.60 -20.48 15.95
CA GLN A 9 48.44 -21.36 15.99
C GLN A 9 47.17 -20.55 16.34
N SER A 10 46.21 -20.55 15.42
CA SER A 10 44.82 -20.16 15.66
C SER A 10 44.23 -20.97 16.81
N ARG A 11 44.09 -20.34 17.98
CA ARG A 11 43.16 -20.73 19.03
C ARG A 11 42.09 -19.65 19.18
N THR A 12 41.27 -19.48 18.15
CA THR A 12 39.91 -18.94 18.31
C THR A 12 38.95 -20.11 18.43
N LYS A 13 38.93 -20.72 19.62
CA LYS A 13 37.81 -21.58 20.02
C LYS A 13 36.60 -20.67 20.22
N SER A 14 35.56 -20.97 19.44
CA SER A 14 34.18 -20.51 19.53
C SER A 14 33.76 -19.92 20.88
N PHE A 15 33.33 -18.66 20.86
CA PHE A 15 32.51 -18.04 21.91
C PHE A 15 31.31 -17.28 21.33
N PHE A 16 30.83 -17.67 20.14
CA PHE A 16 29.45 -17.37 19.72
C PHE A 16 28.50 -18.36 20.40
N ALA A 17 28.43 -18.26 21.72
CA ALA A 17 27.45 -18.92 22.56
C ALA A 17 26.91 -17.86 23.52
N ASN A 18 26.10 -16.95 22.97
CA ASN A 18 25.11 -16.19 23.73
C ASN A 18 23.89 -16.00 22.84
N SER A 19 23.28 -17.15 22.56
CA SER A 19 21.84 -17.39 22.50
C SER A 19 21.01 -16.32 23.23
N SER A 20 20.70 -15.23 22.54
CA SER A 20 19.52 -14.38 22.81
C SER A 20 18.53 -14.54 21.66
N LEU A 21 18.32 -15.79 21.27
CA LEU A 21 17.26 -16.24 20.37
C LEU A 21 16.14 -16.75 21.28
N SER A 22 15.28 -15.85 21.78
CA SER A 22 13.96 -16.18 22.35
C SER A 22 13.22 -14.95 22.89
N ILE A 23 13.03 -13.95 22.03
CA ILE A 23 11.65 -13.49 21.80
C ILE A 23 11.50 -13.55 20.28
N LEU A 24 11.02 -14.68 19.77
CA LEU A 24 10.32 -14.65 18.50
C LEU A 24 9.18 -13.65 18.72
N GLU A 25 9.34 -12.43 18.22
CA GLU A 25 8.19 -11.55 18.08
C GLU A 25 7.25 -12.30 17.14
N MET A 26 6.29 -13.03 17.71
CA MET A 26 5.21 -13.63 16.93
C MET A 26 4.62 -12.51 16.09
N THR A 27 4.61 -12.69 14.77
CA THR A 27 4.02 -11.71 13.87
C THR A 27 2.53 -11.59 14.19
N SER A 28 1.91 -10.45 13.91
CA SER A 28 0.47 -10.29 14.17
C SER A 28 -0.39 -11.32 13.43
N ALA A 29 0.06 -11.83 12.28
CA ALA A 29 -0.55 -12.95 11.57
C ALA A 29 -0.49 -14.26 12.38
N GLN A 30 0.60 -14.50 13.12
CA GLN A 30 0.72 -15.66 14.02
C GLN A 30 -0.10 -15.47 15.31
N ARG A 31 -0.28 -14.23 15.77
CA ARG A 31 -1.11 -13.91 16.95
C ARG A 31 -2.60 -14.06 16.66
N ASN A 32 -3.06 -13.62 15.48
CA ASN A 32 -4.46 -13.63 15.07
C ASN A 32 -4.62 -14.09 13.61
N PRO A 33 -4.44 -15.40 13.32
CA PRO A 33 -4.44 -15.91 11.94
C PRO A 33 -5.78 -15.74 11.25
N GLU A 34 -6.90 -15.92 11.96
CA GLU A 34 -8.24 -15.75 11.39
C GLU A 34 -8.50 -14.31 10.94
N LEU A 35 -8.14 -13.32 11.77
CA LEU A 35 -8.26 -11.90 11.41
C LEU A 35 -7.35 -11.54 10.24
N PHE A 36 -6.15 -12.12 10.18
CA PHE A 36 -5.24 -11.92 9.06
C PHE A 36 -5.81 -12.50 7.75
N HIS A 37 -6.37 -13.70 7.77
CA HIS A 37 -7.04 -14.26 6.60
C HIS A 37 -8.26 -13.43 6.16
N LEU A 38 -9.05 -12.92 7.11
CA LEU A 38 -10.16 -12.02 6.81
C LEU A 38 -9.68 -10.71 6.18
N ALA A 39 -8.59 -10.12 6.69
CA ALA A 39 -8.00 -8.92 6.13
C ALA A 39 -7.48 -9.16 4.71
N VAL A 40 -6.77 -10.27 4.47
CA VAL A 40 -6.30 -10.65 3.13
C VAL A 40 -7.45 -10.81 2.14
N ALA A 41 -8.55 -11.45 2.57
CA ALA A 41 -9.74 -11.63 1.74
C ALA A 41 -10.41 -10.29 1.34
N ARG A 42 -10.16 -9.20 2.08
CA ARG A 42 -10.69 -7.85 1.77
C ARG A 42 -9.87 -7.09 0.73
N ILE A 43 -8.63 -7.49 0.45
CA ILE A 43 -7.73 -6.77 -0.46
C ILE A 43 -8.34 -6.66 -1.87
N ASN A 44 -8.73 -7.78 -2.47
CA ASN A 44 -9.27 -7.79 -3.83
C ASN A 44 -10.58 -6.97 -3.96
N PRO A 45 -11.60 -7.15 -3.08
CA PRO A 45 -12.79 -6.30 -3.10
C PRO A 45 -12.48 -4.80 -2.98
N THR A 46 -11.52 -4.43 -2.13
CA THR A 46 -11.13 -3.03 -1.95
C THR A 46 -10.40 -2.49 -3.18
N LEU A 47 -9.50 -3.26 -3.78
CA LEU A 47 -8.85 -2.92 -5.05
C LEU A 47 -9.88 -2.72 -6.18
N ASP A 48 -10.84 -3.63 -6.31
CA ASP A 48 -11.87 -3.56 -7.34
C ASP A 48 -12.74 -2.32 -7.15
N ALA A 49 -13.15 -2.01 -5.92
CA ALA A 49 -13.92 -0.82 -5.62
C ALA A 49 -13.17 0.47 -5.99
N LEU A 50 -11.89 0.57 -5.60
CA LEU A 50 -11.06 1.73 -5.88
C LEU A 50 -10.77 1.87 -7.39
N ASN A 51 -10.47 0.76 -8.08
CA ASN A 51 -10.26 0.75 -9.54
C ASN A 51 -11.53 1.18 -10.29
N ASN A 52 -12.70 0.70 -9.88
CA ASN A 52 -13.97 1.11 -10.48
C ASN A 52 -14.27 2.60 -10.24
N ALA A 53 -13.99 3.12 -9.05
CA ALA A 53 -14.13 4.55 -8.75
C ALA A 53 -13.17 5.39 -9.61
N PHE A 54 -11.91 4.97 -9.71
CA PHE A 54 -10.91 5.62 -10.56
C PHE A 54 -11.28 5.60 -12.04
N ALA A 55 -11.78 4.47 -12.57
CA ALA A 55 -12.21 4.37 -13.95
C ALA A 55 -13.35 5.35 -14.27
N LYS A 56 -14.32 5.49 -13.36
CA LYS A 56 -15.40 6.48 -13.48
C LYS A 56 -14.88 7.91 -13.45
N LEU A 57 -13.99 8.23 -12.51
CA LEU A 57 -13.34 9.55 -12.45
C LEU A 57 -12.64 9.87 -13.78
N ASN A 58 -11.80 8.96 -14.26
CA ASN A 58 -11.06 9.11 -15.50
C ASN A 58 -11.99 9.31 -16.70
N GLN A 59 -13.10 8.58 -16.76
CA GLN A 59 -14.12 8.77 -17.80
C GLN A 59 -14.74 10.18 -17.74
N VAL A 60 -15.13 10.65 -16.55
CA VAL A 60 -15.72 11.98 -16.36
C VAL A 60 -14.72 13.08 -16.72
N VAL A 61 -13.46 12.97 -16.30
CA VAL A 61 -12.41 13.94 -16.61
C VAL A 61 -12.10 13.97 -18.11
N LYS A 62 -12.00 12.81 -18.77
CA LYS A 62 -11.78 12.73 -20.23
C LYS A 62 -12.90 13.37 -21.05
N SER A 63 -14.12 13.44 -20.52
CA SER A 63 -15.22 14.10 -21.23
C SER A 63 -15.02 15.60 -21.39
N ARG A 64 -14.33 16.25 -20.43
CA ARG A 64 -13.98 17.68 -20.43
C ARG A 64 -12.70 17.89 -19.59
N PRO A 65 -11.51 17.77 -20.21
CA PRO A 65 -10.25 17.81 -19.48
C PRO A 65 -9.94 19.21 -18.96
N LEU A 66 -9.46 19.27 -17.72
CA LEU A 66 -8.92 20.46 -17.06
C LEU A 66 -7.62 20.08 -16.38
N VAL A 67 -6.64 20.99 -16.36
CA VAL A 67 -5.33 20.75 -15.71
C VAL A 67 -5.49 20.30 -14.25
N ALA A 68 -6.43 20.92 -13.51
CA ALA A 68 -6.70 20.56 -12.12
C ALA A 68 -7.28 19.14 -11.96
N THR A 69 -8.14 18.71 -12.89
CA THR A 69 -8.74 17.37 -12.85
C THR A 69 -7.78 16.29 -13.33
N ASP A 70 -6.86 16.62 -14.23
CA ASP A 70 -5.79 15.71 -14.67
C ASP A 70 -4.81 15.44 -13.53
N ALA A 71 -4.43 16.48 -12.78
CA ALA A 71 -3.61 16.32 -11.56
C ALA A 71 -4.30 15.43 -10.51
N LEU A 72 -5.63 15.53 -10.37
CA LEU A 72 -6.41 14.66 -9.50
C LEU A 72 -6.35 13.19 -9.97
N VAL A 73 -6.50 12.94 -11.26
CA VAL A 73 -6.39 11.58 -11.84
C VAL A 73 -5.00 10.99 -11.58
N GLU A 74 -3.93 11.76 -11.78
CA GLU A 74 -2.57 11.29 -11.48
C GLU A 74 -2.35 11.03 -9.99
N GLY A 75 -2.89 11.89 -9.12
CA GLY A 75 -2.84 11.70 -7.66
C GLY A 75 -3.50 10.38 -7.23
N VAL A 76 -4.70 10.11 -7.73
CA VAL A 76 -5.42 8.86 -7.42
C VAL A 76 -4.69 7.64 -7.99
N ARG A 77 -4.06 7.76 -9.17
CA ARG A 77 -3.24 6.69 -9.75
C ARG A 77 -2.02 6.37 -8.87
N SER A 78 -1.33 7.38 -8.35
CA SER A 78 -0.21 7.17 -7.42
C SER A 78 -0.66 6.40 -6.19
N VAL A 79 -1.79 6.78 -5.59
CA VAL A 79 -2.33 6.12 -4.39
C VAL A 79 -2.68 4.66 -4.66
N LEU A 80 -3.22 4.33 -5.84
CA LEU A 80 -3.48 2.93 -6.24
C LEU A 80 -2.19 2.09 -6.26
N ILE A 81 -1.10 2.63 -6.78
CA ILE A 81 0.21 1.97 -6.84
C ILE A 81 0.77 1.79 -5.42
N ASP A 82 0.68 2.82 -4.60
CA ASP A 82 1.15 2.81 -3.21
C ASP A 82 0.37 1.79 -2.38
N PHE A 83 -0.95 1.71 -2.56
CA PHE A 83 -1.80 0.75 -1.88
C PHE A 83 -1.43 -0.71 -2.22
N VAL A 84 -1.23 -1.03 -3.51
CA VAL A 84 -0.80 -2.38 -3.93
C VAL A 84 0.56 -2.72 -3.33
N SER A 85 1.50 -1.79 -3.38
CA SER A 85 2.86 -1.99 -2.87
C SER A 85 2.86 -2.19 -1.36
N ALA A 86 2.14 -1.34 -0.63
CA ALA A 86 2.02 -1.39 0.82
C ALA A 86 1.31 -2.66 1.29
N THR A 87 0.15 -3.00 0.71
CA THR A 87 -0.58 -4.23 1.06
C THR A 87 0.24 -5.48 0.80
N THR A 88 0.96 -5.56 -0.33
CA THR A 88 1.87 -6.68 -0.63
C THR A 88 2.96 -6.81 0.44
N MET A 89 3.56 -5.70 0.87
CA MET A 89 4.56 -5.71 1.93
C MET A 89 3.97 -6.15 3.27
N GLN A 90 2.79 -5.67 3.66
CA GLN A 90 2.16 -6.05 4.93
C GLN A 90 1.73 -7.53 4.92
N MET A 91 1.28 -8.05 3.77
CA MET A 91 1.01 -9.49 3.60
C MET A 91 2.27 -10.33 3.79
N ASN A 92 3.36 -9.95 3.13
CA ASN A 92 4.64 -10.69 3.20
C ASN A 92 5.25 -10.68 4.60
N THR A 93 5.05 -9.60 5.36
CA THR A 93 5.56 -9.44 6.73
C THR A 93 4.62 -10.00 7.79
N GLY A 94 3.38 -10.34 7.44
CA GLY A 94 2.37 -10.77 8.40
C GLY A 94 1.93 -9.65 9.36
N ASN A 95 2.04 -8.40 8.94
CA ASN A 95 1.64 -7.21 9.70
C ASN A 95 0.16 -6.89 9.46
N LEU A 96 -0.69 -7.34 10.38
CA LEU A 96 -2.14 -7.21 10.34
C LEU A 96 -2.58 -5.75 10.53
N ASP A 97 -2.00 -5.04 11.49
CA ASP A 97 -2.40 -3.66 11.80
C ASP A 97 -2.08 -2.74 10.62
N GLY A 98 -0.90 -2.91 10.02
CA GLY A 98 -0.54 -2.23 8.79
C GLY A 98 -1.50 -2.56 7.65
N LEU A 99 -1.87 -3.83 7.48
CA LEU A 99 -2.79 -4.26 6.43
C LEU A 99 -4.19 -3.65 6.62
N LEU A 100 -4.73 -3.66 7.84
CA LEU A 100 -6.04 -3.08 8.15
C LEU A 100 -6.07 -1.57 7.94
N ASN A 101 -5.00 -0.87 8.34
CA ASN A 101 -4.89 0.58 8.10
C ASN A 101 -4.92 0.90 6.61
N HIS A 102 -4.13 0.21 5.80
CA HIS A 102 -4.14 0.44 4.35
C HIS A 102 -5.49 0.09 3.70
N LEU A 103 -6.17 -0.96 4.16
CA LEU A 103 -7.53 -1.30 3.70
C LEU A 103 -8.55 -0.22 4.05
N HIS A 104 -8.43 0.37 5.24
CA HIS A 104 -9.26 1.49 5.67
C HIS A 104 -8.98 2.73 4.81
N ASP A 105 -7.71 3.09 4.64
CA ASP A 105 -7.28 4.22 3.81
C ASP A 105 -7.80 4.11 2.38
N ALA A 106 -7.71 2.92 1.77
CA ALA A 106 -8.23 2.68 0.43
C ALA A 106 -9.76 2.79 0.35
N THR A 107 -10.47 2.40 1.41
CA THR A 107 -11.93 2.57 1.51
C THR A 107 -12.31 4.05 1.59
N CYS A 108 -11.63 4.82 2.45
CA CYS A 108 -11.82 6.27 2.56
C CYS A 108 -11.48 6.98 1.25
N MET A 109 -10.39 6.59 0.59
CA MET A 109 -10.02 7.14 -0.71
C MET A 109 -11.06 6.83 -1.78
N THR A 110 -11.58 5.59 -1.81
CA THR A 110 -12.66 5.20 -2.74
C THR A 110 -13.87 6.12 -2.58
N HIS A 111 -14.28 6.42 -1.34
CA HIS A 111 -15.36 7.34 -1.06
C HIS A 111 -15.07 8.75 -1.58
N ASN A 112 -13.88 9.29 -1.28
CA ASN A 112 -13.47 10.61 -1.74
C ASN A 112 -13.45 10.70 -3.27
N VAL A 113 -12.93 9.69 -3.96
CA VAL A 113 -12.91 9.64 -5.43
C VAL A 113 -14.33 9.66 -5.99
N VAL A 114 -15.26 8.92 -5.41
CA VAL A 114 -16.68 8.94 -5.81
C VAL A 114 -17.27 10.34 -5.62
N THR A 115 -17.10 10.95 -4.45
CA THR A 115 -17.61 12.29 -4.17
C THR A 115 -17.04 13.34 -5.13
N TYR A 116 -15.72 13.34 -5.37
CA TYR A 116 -15.12 14.26 -6.33
C TYR A 116 -15.59 14.01 -7.76
N THR A 117 -15.80 12.76 -8.15
CA THR A 117 -16.33 12.42 -9.47
C THR A 117 -17.72 13.04 -9.67
N GLU A 118 -18.59 12.97 -8.67
CA GLU A 118 -19.93 13.58 -8.71
C GLU A 118 -19.86 15.11 -8.80
N LEU A 119 -18.98 15.74 -8.02
CA LEU A 119 -18.77 17.19 -8.07
C LEU A 119 -18.26 17.65 -9.43
N ILE A 120 -17.25 16.98 -10.00
CA ILE A 120 -16.72 17.31 -11.33
C ILE A 120 -17.81 17.13 -12.39
N ARG A 121 -18.62 16.08 -12.28
CA ARG A 121 -19.74 15.86 -13.19
C ARG A 121 -20.76 17.01 -13.10
N TYR A 122 -21.16 17.41 -11.89
CA TYR A 122 -22.07 18.52 -11.68
C TYR A 122 -21.54 19.85 -12.25
N GLU A 123 -20.25 20.13 -12.04
CA GLU A 123 -19.57 21.31 -12.60
C GLU A 123 -19.53 21.25 -14.14
N ASN A 124 -19.22 20.09 -14.71
CA ASN A 124 -19.20 19.89 -16.16
C ASN A 124 -20.60 20.08 -16.78
N GLU A 125 -21.65 19.59 -16.14
CA GLU A 125 -23.05 19.79 -16.55
C GLU A 125 -23.46 21.26 -16.44
N SER A 126 -23.08 21.95 -15.34
CA SER A 126 -23.38 23.37 -15.10
C SER A 126 -22.73 24.31 -16.12
N ARG A 127 -21.51 23.98 -16.58
CA ARG A 127 -20.84 24.68 -17.68
C ARG A 127 -21.47 24.41 -19.05
N GLY A 128 -22.31 23.38 -19.15
CA GLY A 128 -22.96 22.95 -20.40
C GLY A 128 -24.11 23.86 -20.84
N PHE A 129 -24.95 24.35 -19.93
CA PHE A 129 -26.11 25.20 -20.29
C PHE A 129 -26.61 26.04 -19.08
N ARG A 130 -26.41 27.36 -19.16
CA ARG A 130 -27.47 28.35 -18.88
C ARG A 130 -27.63 29.20 -20.14
N VAL A 131 -28.19 28.61 -21.18
CA VAL A 131 -28.84 29.39 -22.24
C VAL A 131 -30.26 29.63 -21.73
N ARG A 132 -30.58 30.89 -21.41
CA ARG A 132 -31.96 31.33 -21.18
C ARG A 132 -32.74 31.27 -22.48
#